data_AF-A0A1H6ULQ2-F1
#
_entry.id   AF-A0A1H6ULQ2-F1
#
_cell.length_a   1.000
_cell.length_b   1.000
_cell.length_c   1.000
_cell.angle_alpha   90.00
_cell.angle_beta   90.00
_cell.angle_gamma   90.00
#
_symmetry.space_group_name_H-M   'P 1'
#
loop_
_entity.id
_entity.type
_entity.pdbx_description
1 polymer ?
#
loop_
_entity_poly.entity_id
_entity_poly.type
_entity_poly.pdbx_seq_one_letter_code
_entity_poly.pdbx_strand_id
1 'polypeptide(L)'
;MTLWRPRLSPALPAAHGPDPERLLALSRQLTPEQARHVAVLTERGVTANSAALAEALEVHHFAPHPVTGELLPVSGTGGGLGSLIARIFGNAPRRSQHDGAGDKVPPGVKVTCRDEQTGPYRRVYSRPGYSFQRSAVFLPTDRGPDLYEEKSGESGDTAFIYVGGWGGRGGAVDAGFQHGRYMGREQDDWAPFFLIERPGGASAVTVSPQRQRSGDPWRLLAGQAADLSFWVSEEAGETVLSMTISGVTNIDREPASLTLRAPVDPRYRWDAAGGGNVLKRMTTIGQRRGHQNLASGSHLRGVRWEGSVIGTDAGNARPWLGAQTGGYCSFPDPKSPAGQRTDGAGAKWRVQYRDPGNETANVTLK
;
A
#
# COMPACT_ATOMS: atom_id res chain seq x y z
N MET A 1 62.35 4.15 11.76
CA MET A 1 61.71 3.77 10.49
C MET A 1 60.45 2.98 10.80
N THR A 2 59.29 3.62 10.77
CA THR A 2 58.00 2.97 11.05
C THR A 2 57.42 2.56 9.70
N LEU A 3 57.40 1.25 9.43
CA LEU A 3 56.84 0.69 8.20
C LEU A 3 55.34 0.95 8.14
N TRP A 4 54.92 1.74 7.16
CA TRP A 4 53.53 1.98 6.81
C TRP A 4 52.91 0.65 6.36
N ARG A 5 52.07 0.03 7.20
CA ARG A 5 51.25 -1.10 6.76
C ARG A 5 50.02 -0.54 6.04
N PRO A 6 49.81 -0.83 4.75
CA PRO A 6 48.57 -0.43 4.09
C PRO A 6 47.40 -1.07 4.84
N ARG A 7 46.40 -0.26 5.20
CA ARG A 7 45.11 -0.79 5.69
C ARG A 7 44.57 -1.72 4.60
N LEU A 8 44.53 -3.02 4.90
CA LEU A 8 43.75 -3.97 4.11
C LEU A 8 42.34 -3.41 4.02
N SER A 9 41.92 -3.04 2.80
CA SER A 9 40.53 -2.68 2.55
C SER A 9 39.68 -3.87 2.99
N PRO A 10 38.55 -3.65 3.72
CA PRO A 10 37.67 -4.76 4.08
C PRO A 10 37.33 -5.51 2.80
N ALA A 11 37.58 -6.82 2.78
CA ALA A 11 37.22 -7.65 1.64
C ALA A 11 35.71 -7.45 1.40
N LEU A 12 35.35 -7.04 0.18
CA LEU A 12 33.94 -6.90 -0.20
C LEU A 12 33.27 -8.26 0.03
N PRO A 13 32.09 -8.30 0.69
CA PRO A 13 31.40 -9.55 0.93
C PRO A 13 31.07 -10.24 -0.39
N ALA A 14 31.16 -11.56 -0.38
CA ALA A 14 30.87 -12.38 -1.55
C ALA A 14 29.41 -12.15 -2.01
N ALA A 15 29.24 -12.00 -3.32
CA ALA A 15 27.93 -11.88 -3.94
C ALA A 15 27.39 -13.28 -4.27
N HIS A 16 26.15 -13.54 -3.85
CA HIS A 16 25.43 -14.79 -4.02
C HIS A 16 24.19 -14.51 -4.87
N GLY A 17 24.16 -15.04 -6.09
CA GLY A 17 23.05 -14.86 -7.03
C GLY A 17 23.50 -14.54 -8.45
N PRO A 18 22.55 -14.26 -9.37
CA PRO A 18 22.78 -14.28 -10.82
C PRO A 18 23.51 -13.06 -11.39
N ASP A 19 23.57 -11.92 -10.68
CA ASP A 19 24.18 -10.67 -11.16
C ASP A 19 25.15 -10.05 -10.11
N PRO A 20 26.26 -10.74 -9.78
CA PRO A 20 27.21 -10.33 -8.74
C PRO A 20 27.88 -8.98 -9.05
N GLU A 21 28.12 -8.65 -10.31
CA GLU A 21 28.75 -7.39 -10.71
C GLU A 21 27.90 -6.16 -10.38
N ARG A 22 26.57 -6.28 -10.51
CA ARG A 22 25.64 -5.18 -10.22
C ARG A 22 25.54 -4.91 -8.72
N LEU A 23 25.53 -5.97 -7.91
CA LEU A 23 25.59 -5.86 -6.47
C LEU A 23 26.93 -5.25 -6.02
N LEU A 24 28.05 -5.65 -6.64
CA LEU A 24 29.38 -5.10 -6.33
C LEU A 24 29.48 -3.62 -6.72
N ALA A 25 28.91 -3.20 -7.85
CA ALA A 25 28.89 -1.80 -8.26
C ALA A 25 28.14 -0.91 -7.26
N LEU A 26 26.98 -1.38 -6.78
CA LEU A 26 26.17 -0.68 -5.77
C LEU A 26 26.85 -0.69 -4.38
N SER A 27 27.51 -1.80 -4.03
CA SER A 27 28.16 -1.96 -2.72
C SER A 27 29.43 -1.12 -2.56
N ARG A 28 30.08 -0.70 -3.65
CA ARG A 28 31.26 0.19 -3.61
C ARG A 28 30.96 1.58 -3.07
N GLN A 29 29.69 1.99 -3.08
CA GLN A 29 29.25 3.29 -2.58
C GLN A 29 28.76 3.22 -1.12
N LEU A 30 28.76 2.03 -0.52
CA LEU A 30 28.25 1.77 0.81
C LEU A 30 29.38 1.63 1.83
N THR A 31 29.12 1.98 3.09
CA THR A 31 30.05 1.68 4.18
C THR A 31 30.18 0.17 4.39
N PRO A 32 31.27 -0.33 5.00
CA PRO A 32 31.43 -1.76 5.28
C PRO A 32 30.35 -2.39 6.16
N GLU A 33 29.55 -1.59 6.86
CA GLU A 33 28.40 -2.01 7.65
C GLU A 33 27.14 -2.12 6.79
N GLN A 34 26.87 -1.10 5.97
CA GLN A 34 25.77 -1.09 5.00
C GLN A 34 25.91 -2.22 3.97
N ALA A 35 27.13 -2.49 3.54
CA ALA A 35 27.46 -3.54 2.58
C ALA A 35 27.33 -4.96 3.14
N ARG A 36 26.76 -5.20 4.33
CA ARG A 36 26.55 -6.56 4.92
C ARG A 36 25.16 -7.16 4.67
N HIS A 37 24.17 -6.34 4.32
CA HIS A 37 22.77 -6.78 4.14
C HIS A 37 22.12 -6.11 2.92
N VAL A 38 22.66 -6.40 1.74
CA VAL A 38 22.28 -5.77 0.47
C VAL A 38 21.91 -6.88 -0.48
N ALA A 39 20.69 -6.80 -1.00
CA ALA A 39 20.19 -7.64 -2.06
C ALA A 39 19.70 -6.74 -3.19
N VAL A 40 19.97 -7.16 -4.43
CA VAL A 40 19.50 -6.50 -5.64
C VAL A 40 18.63 -7.50 -6.38
N LEU A 41 17.41 -7.09 -6.69
CA LEU A 41 16.51 -7.85 -7.56
C LEU A 41 16.76 -7.43 -9.00
N THR A 42 17.05 -8.39 -9.86
CA THR A 42 17.20 -8.19 -11.31
C THR A 42 16.23 -9.09 -12.07
N GLU A 43 16.18 -8.94 -13.39
CA GLU A 43 15.41 -9.83 -14.28
C GLU A 43 15.87 -11.29 -14.21
N ARG A 44 17.08 -11.56 -13.72
CA ARG A 44 17.66 -12.90 -13.61
C ARG A 44 17.48 -13.53 -12.22
N GLY A 45 17.05 -12.75 -11.23
CA GLY A 45 16.82 -13.21 -9.86
C GLY A 45 17.36 -12.26 -8.79
N VAL A 46 17.46 -12.73 -7.54
CA VAL A 46 18.02 -11.95 -6.41
C VAL A 46 19.52 -12.24 -6.30
N THR A 47 20.33 -11.18 -6.26
CA THR A 47 21.74 -11.25 -5.90
C THR A 47 21.96 -10.56 -4.56
N ALA A 48 22.47 -11.26 -3.56
CA ALA A 48 22.70 -10.73 -2.22
C ALA A 48 24.14 -10.93 -1.74
N ASN A 49 24.57 -10.12 -0.78
CA ASN A 49 25.90 -10.18 -0.17
C ASN A 49 26.03 -11.21 0.97
N SER A 50 25.03 -12.09 1.10
CA SER A 50 25.11 -13.31 1.91
C SER A 50 24.19 -14.39 1.33
N ALA A 51 24.63 -15.65 1.42
CA ALA A 51 23.82 -16.80 0.98
C ALA A 51 22.48 -16.87 1.73
N ALA A 52 22.48 -16.66 3.05
CA ALA A 52 21.25 -16.64 3.84
C ALA A 52 20.24 -15.58 3.38
N LEU A 53 20.70 -14.40 2.95
CA LEU A 53 19.82 -13.35 2.42
C LEU A 53 19.33 -13.67 0.99
N ALA A 54 20.17 -14.31 0.16
CA ALA A 54 19.75 -14.79 -1.16
C ALA A 54 18.70 -15.91 -1.06
N GLU A 55 18.85 -16.81 -0.09
CA GLU A 55 17.94 -17.94 0.15
C GLU A 55 16.66 -17.51 0.88
N ALA A 56 16.70 -16.44 1.68
CA ALA A 56 15.51 -15.87 2.34
C ALA A 56 14.56 -15.15 1.37
N LEU A 57 14.95 -14.97 0.10
CA LEU A 57 14.21 -14.22 -0.91
C LEU A 57 13.92 -15.11 -2.12
N GLU A 58 12.66 -15.50 -2.31
CA GLU A 58 12.25 -16.31 -3.45
C GLU A 58 11.82 -15.43 -4.63
N VAL A 59 12.38 -15.69 -5.83
CA VAL A 59 12.01 -15.00 -7.06
C VAL A 59 11.26 -15.95 -7.98
N HIS A 60 10.00 -15.64 -8.24
CA HIS A 60 9.19 -16.38 -9.20
C HIS A 60 9.27 -15.72 -10.57
N HIS A 61 9.84 -16.43 -11.54
CA HIS A 61 9.84 -16.03 -12.96
C HIS A 61 8.76 -16.80 -13.71
N PHE A 62 7.90 -16.08 -14.44
CA PHE A 62 6.90 -16.70 -15.32
C PHE A 62 7.21 -16.32 -16.77
N ALA A 63 7.30 -17.31 -17.66
CA ALA A 63 7.72 -17.12 -19.05
C ALA A 63 6.58 -16.56 -19.94
N PRO A 64 6.89 -15.66 -20.90
CA PRO A 64 5.92 -15.20 -21.90
C PRO A 64 5.56 -16.29 -22.93
N HIS A 65 4.41 -16.13 -23.61
CA HIS A 65 3.91 -17.10 -24.59
C HIS A 65 4.89 -17.24 -25.79
N PRO A 66 5.30 -18.46 -26.15
CA PRO A 66 6.43 -18.68 -27.09
C PRO A 66 6.13 -18.34 -28.56
N VAL A 67 4.88 -18.00 -28.91
CA VAL A 67 4.48 -17.71 -30.31
C VAL A 67 4.08 -16.25 -30.53
N THR A 68 3.54 -15.57 -29.52
CA THR A 68 2.97 -14.21 -29.69
C THR A 68 3.77 -13.12 -29.02
N GLY A 69 4.69 -13.45 -28.10
CA GLY A 69 5.41 -12.47 -27.29
C GLY A 69 4.52 -11.73 -26.27
N GLU A 70 3.21 -12.01 -26.24
CA GLU A 70 2.28 -11.47 -25.25
C GLU A 70 2.31 -12.31 -23.96
N LEU A 71 2.20 -11.61 -22.83
CA LEU A 71 2.13 -12.22 -21.50
C LEU A 71 0.78 -12.92 -21.34
N LEU A 72 0.80 -14.25 -21.15
CA LEU A 72 -0.41 -15.00 -20.80
C LEU A 72 -0.99 -14.47 -19.47
N PRO A 73 -2.33 -14.41 -19.34
CA PRO A 73 -2.94 -14.19 -18.04
C PRO A 73 -2.50 -15.30 -17.08
N VAL A 74 -1.89 -14.90 -15.96
CA VAL A 74 -1.44 -15.83 -14.92
C VAL A 74 -2.67 -16.54 -14.33
N SER A 75 -2.92 -17.76 -14.80
CA SER A 75 -3.66 -18.78 -14.05
C SER A 75 -2.67 -19.48 -13.13
N GLY A 76 -2.59 -19.01 -11.88
CA GLY A 76 -1.75 -19.58 -10.83
C GLY A 76 -2.35 -19.29 -9.45
N THR A 77 -2.45 -20.33 -8.63
CA THR A 77 -3.17 -20.42 -7.34
C THR A 77 -2.47 -19.74 -6.15
N GLY A 78 -1.81 -18.61 -6.38
CA GLY A 78 -1.14 -17.82 -5.33
C GLY A 78 -2.08 -16.83 -4.67
N GLY A 79 -2.42 -17.05 -3.40
CA GLY A 79 -3.22 -16.14 -2.59
C GLY A 79 -2.46 -14.86 -2.23
N GLY A 80 -3.13 -13.72 -2.34
CA GLY A 80 -2.65 -12.40 -1.87
C GLY A 80 -2.67 -11.35 -2.98
N LEU A 81 -3.54 -10.34 -2.83
CA LEU A 81 -3.63 -8.95 -3.35
C LEU A 81 -3.01 -8.53 -4.72
N GLY A 82 -2.39 -9.41 -5.50
CA GLY A 82 -1.48 -9.09 -6.59
C GLY A 82 -2.10 -9.04 -7.99
N SER A 83 -3.43 -8.94 -8.15
CA SER A 83 -4.03 -8.96 -9.50
C SER A 83 -5.06 -7.86 -9.79
N LEU A 84 -4.96 -6.71 -9.11
CA LEU A 84 -5.82 -5.53 -9.32
C LEU A 84 -5.74 -4.88 -10.74
N ILE A 85 -4.98 -5.46 -11.69
CA ILE A 85 -4.29 -4.68 -12.73
C ILE A 85 -4.42 -5.30 -14.13
N ALA A 86 -5.62 -5.33 -14.72
CA ALA A 86 -5.70 -5.66 -16.15
C ALA A 86 -6.85 -5.00 -16.94
N ARG A 87 -7.80 -4.30 -16.30
CA ARG A 87 -8.97 -3.75 -17.01
C ARG A 87 -9.37 -2.33 -16.57
N ILE A 88 -8.41 -1.46 -16.24
CA ILE A 88 -8.64 -0.03 -15.96
C ILE A 88 -8.42 0.85 -17.22
N PHE A 89 -7.99 0.29 -18.36
CA PHE A 89 -7.73 1.07 -19.57
C PHE A 89 -9.01 1.36 -20.37
N GLY A 90 -9.74 2.39 -19.91
CA GLY A 90 -10.62 3.18 -20.75
C GLY A 90 -9.98 4.55 -20.97
N ASN A 91 -9.72 4.89 -22.23
CA ASN A 91 -9.14 6.15 -22.74
C ASN A 91 -9.19 7.36 -21.79
N ALA A 92 -8.02 7.96 -21.52
CA ALA A 92 -7.90 9.20 -20.77
C ALA A 92 -8.77 10.32 -21.39
N PRO A 93 -9.55 11.07 -20.59
CA PRO A 93 -10.29 12.21 -21.12
C PRO A 93 -9.31 13.31 -21.56
N ARG A 94 -9.45 13.77 -22.80
CA ARG A 94 -8.69 14.87 -23.43
C ARG A 94 -9.04 16.28 -22.91
N ARG A 95 -9.70 16.43 -21.76
CA ARG A 95 -10.12 17.75 -21.23
C ARG A 95 -9.21 18.19 -20.08
N SER A 96 -8.79 19.46 -20.12
CA SER A 96 -8.08 20.11 -19.02
C SER A 96 -8.90 20.00 -17.73
N GLN A 97 -8.27 19.51 -16.66
CA GLN A 97 -8.85 19.45 -15.33
C GLN A 97 -8.25 20.58 -14.49
N HIS A 98 -9.00 21.06 -13.50
CA HIS A 98 -8.49 22.06 -12.56
C HIS A 98 -8.25 21.40 -11.21
N ASP A 99 -7.19 21.81 -10.51
CA ASP A 99 -6.95 21.41 -9.14
C ASP A 99 -7.99 22.05 -8.20
N GLY A 100 -7.96 21.70 -6.92
CA GLY A 100 -8.84 22.32 -5.91
C GLY A 100 -8.50 23.79 -5.57
N ALA A 101 -7.53 24.42 -6.24
CA ALA A 101 -7.25 25.86 -6.20
C ALA A 101 -7.74 26.60 -7.46
N GLY A 102 -8.15 25.88 -8.51
CA GLY A 102 -8.61 26.44 -9.78
C GLY A 102 -7.55 26.48 -10.87
N ASP A 103 -6.34 25.98 -10.63
CA ASP A 103 -5.25 25.93 -11.59
C ASP A 103 -5.37 24.73 -12.52
N LYS A 104 -4.98 24.89 -13.80
CA LYS A 104 -5.04 23.79 -14.78
C LYS A 104 -3.97 22.74 -14.46
N VAL A 105 -4.40 21.48 -14.32
CA VAL A 105 -3.53 20.33 -14.13
C VAL A 105 -3.76 19.26 -15.21
N PRO A 106 -2.77 18.39 -15.49
CA PRO A 106 -2.97 17.24 -16.34
C PRO A 106 -4.17 16.40 -15.86
N PRO A 107 -5.01 15.87 -16.77
CA PRO A 107 -6.11 15.01 -16.36
C PRO A 107 -5.55 13.76 -15.68
N GLY A 108 -6.10 13.42 -14.52
CA GLY A 108 -5.77 12.19 -13.81
C GLY A 108 -6.55 10.99 -14.33
N VAL A 109 -6.38 9.84 -13.68
CA VAL A 109 -7.13 8.63 -14.02
C VAL A 109 -8.62 8.79 -13.73
N LYS A 110 -9.46 8.18 -14.56
CA LYS A 110 -10.89 8.08 -14.29
C LYS A 110 -11.14 6.97 -13.26
N VAL A 111 -11.50 7.38 -12.05
CA VAL A 111 -11.89 6.43 -10.98
C VAL A 111 -13.35 6.00 -11.21
N THR A 112 -13.61 4.68 -11.13
CA THR A 112 -14.97 4.11 -11.25
C THR A 112 -15.27 3.24 -10.04
N CYS A 113 -16.49 3.37 -9.50
CA CYS A 113 -16.99 2.47 -8.47
C CYS A 113 -17.49 1.20 -9.15
N ARG A 114 -16.89 0.04 -8.84
CA ARG A 114 -17.26 -1.24 -9.43
C ARG A 114 -16.94 -2.40 -8.51
N ASP A 115 -17.53 -3.55 -8.82
CA ASP A 115 -17.09 -4.81 -8.23
C ASP A 115 -15.64 -5.10 -8.68
N GLU A 116 -14.73 -5.16 -7.70
CA GLU A 116 -13.31 -5.49 -7.92
C GLU A 116 -13.04 -6.99 -7.66
N GLN A 117 -14.05 -7.75 -7.25
CA GLN A 117 -14.01 -9.17 -6.87
C GLN A 117 -13.05 -9.47 -5.70
N THR A 118 -12.80 -8.47 -4.87
CA THR A 118 -11.84 -8.51 -3.75
C THR A 118 -12.48 -8.11 -2.42
N GLY A 119 -13.80 -8.20 -2.32
CA GLY A 119 -14.55 -7.87 -1.11
C GLY A 119 -15.04 -6.42 -1.05
N PRO A 120 -15.75 -6.06 0.04
CA PRO A 120 -16.35 -4.74 0.18
C PRO A 120 -15.29 -3.67 0.43
N TYR A 121 -15.45 -2.50 -0.17
CA TYR A 121 -14.58 -1.37 0.11
C TYR A 121 -15.32 -0.03 0.17
N ARG A 122 -14.74 0.91 0.90
CA ARG A 122 -15.08 2.33 0.92
C ARG A 122 -13.84 3.12 0.51
N ARG A 123 -13.99 4.00 -0.48
CA ARG A 123 -12.91 4.80 -1.06
C ARG A 123 -13.31 6.27 -1.14
N VAL A 124 -12.44 7.14 -0.65
CA VAL A 124 -12.46 8.58 -0.94
C VAL A 124 -11.23 8.90 -1.78
N TYR A 125 -11.40 9.66 -2.84
CA TYR A 125 -10.28 10.01 -3.72
C TYR A 125 -10.30 11.49 -4.09
N SER A 126 -9.12 12.03 -4.38
CA SER A 126 -8.92 13.44 -4.65
C SER A 126 -9.24 13.79 -6.11
N ARG A 127 -9.34 15.08 -6.41
CA ARG A 127 -9.06 15.57 -7.76
C ARG A 127 -7.56 15.39 -8.06
N PRO A 128 -7.12 15.46 -9.32
CA PRO A 128 -5.71 15.47 -9.64
C PRO A 128 -4.99 16.69 -9.05
N GLY A 129 -3.66 16.65 -8.96
CA GLY A 129 -2.83 17.79 -8.55
C GLY A 129 -2.26 17.69 -7.13
N TYR A 130 -2.30 16.52 -6.50
CA TYR A 130 -1.80 16.34 -5.13
C TYR A 130 -0.76 15.23 -5.05
N SER A 131 0.27 15.44 -4.26
CA SER A 131 1.36 14.48 -4.04
C SER A 131 1.63 14.24 -2.56
N PHE A 132 0.84 14.82 -1.66
CA PHE A 132 0.94 14.62 -0.22
C PHE A 132 -0.45 14.47 0.40
N GLN A 133 -0.60 13.51 1.32
CA GLN A 133 -1.75 13.41 2.21
C GLN A 133 -1.32 12.94 3.61
N ARG A 134 -2.05 13.36 4.64
CA ARG A 134 -1.90 12.85 6.01
C ARG A 134 -3.26 12.71 6.69
N SER A 135 -3.41 11.72 7.56
CA SER A 135 -4.59 11.55 8.41
C SER A 135 -4.20 10.94 9.76
N ALA A 136 -4.92 11.30 10.83
CA ALA A 136 -5.00 10.47 12.02
C ALA A 136 -6.09 9.41 11.80
N VAL A 137 -5.80 8.15 12.11
CA VAL A 137 -6.66 7.02 11.78
C VAL A 137 -6.84 6.12 12.99
N PHE A 138 -8.08 5.93 13.45
CA PHE A 138 -8.36 4.94 14.49
C PHE A 138 -8.33 3.53 13.90
N LEU A 139 -7.52 2.66 14.53
CA LEU A 139 -7.30 1.26 14.18
C LEU A 139 -8.11 0.37 15.14
N PRO A 140 -9.22 -0.24 14.71
CA PRO A 140 -10.08 -1.04 15.59
C PRO A 140 -9.39 -2.30 16.14
N THR A 141 -10.01 -2.89 17.17
CA THR A 141 -9.54 -4.08 17.88
C THR A 141 -10.50 -5.26 17.68
N ASP A 142 -9.95 -6.45 17.47
CA ASP A 142 -10.70 -7.71 17.38
C ASP A 142 -11.07 -8.31 18.74
N ARG A 143 -10.64 -7.67 19.84
CA ARG A 143 -11.02 -8.01 21.22
C ARG A 143 -12.38 -7.44 21.62
N GLY A 144 -12.96 -6.59 20.78
CA GLY A 144 -14.26 -5.96 20.96
C GLY A 144 -15.23 -6.26 19.82
N PRO A 145 -16.42 -5.63 19.82
CA PRO A 145 -17.45 -5.85 18.80
C PRO A 145 -17.20 -5.08 17.48
N ASP A 146 -16.03 -4.46 17.34
CA ASP A 146 -15.72 -3.53 16.27
C ASP A 146 -15.01 -4.22 15.09
N LEU A 147 -14.32 -5.34 15.33
CA LEU A 147 -13.60 -6.07 14.30
C LEU A 147 -13.78 -7.57 14.43
N TYR A 148 -14.18 -8.21 13.34
CA TYR A 148 -14.19 -9.65 13.18
C TYR A 148 -13.95 -10.00 11.71
N GLU A 149 -13.14 -11.01 11.47
CA GLU A 149 -12.76 -11.48 10.15
C GLU A 149 -12.97 -12.99 10.06
N GLU A 150 -13.78 -13.42 9.10
CA GLU A 150 -13.92 -14.83 8.75
C GLU A 150 -12.74 -15.27 7.86
N LYS A 151 -11.63 -15.63 8.52
CA LYS A 151 -10.39 -16.04 7.84
C LYS A 151 -10.39 -17.50 7.37
N SER A 152 -11.26 -18.34 7.91
CA SER A 152 -11.27 -19.79 7.64
C SER A 152 -12.03 -20.15 6.37
N GLY A 153 -12.90 -19.25 5.90
CA GLY A 153 -13.60 -19.39 4.63
C GLY A 153 -12.71 -19.21 3.39
N GLU A 154 -13.24 -19.59 2.23
CA GLU A 154 -12.54 -19.44 0.94
C GLU A 154 -12.19 -18.00 0.60
N SER A 155 -13.01 -17.04 1.06
CA SER A 155 -12.79 -15.61 0.84
C SER A 155 -11.57 -15.05 1.58
N GLY A 156 -11.15 -15.68 2.69
CA GLY A 156 -9.96 -15.29 3.45
C GLY A 156 -9.99 -13.83 3.91
N ASP A 157 -11.06 -13.43 4.58
CA ASP A 157 -11.35 -12.02 4.89
C ASP A 157 -10.21 -11.39 5.70
N THR A 158 -9.77 -10.19 5.28
CA THR A 158 -8.77 -9.41 6.01
C THR A 158 -9.10 -7.92 5.95
N ALA A 159 -9.08 -7.23 7.08
CA ALA A 159 -9.31 -5.80 7.20
C ALA A 159 -8.06 -5.02 6.80
N PHE A 160 -8.28 -4.00 5.96
CA PHE A 160 -7.24 -3.05 5.58
C PHE A 160 -7.74 -1.61 5.72
N ILE A 161 -6.84 -0.76 6.15
CA ILE A 161 -7.05 0.69 6.24
C ILE A 161 -5.82 1.36 5.63
N TYR A 162 -5.97 2.07 4.52
CA TYR A 162 -4.80 2.53 3.76
C TYR A 162 -5.05 3.81 2.98
N VAL A 163 -3.94 4.44 2.62
CA VAL A 163 -3.84 5.56 1.69
C VAL A 163 -3.13 5.11 0.42
N GLY A 164 -2.91 6.03 -0.51
CA GLY A 164 -2.17 5.78 -1.75
C GLY A 164 -2.82 6.53 -2.89
N GLY A 165 -2.92 5.91 -4.06
CA GLY A 165 -3.55 6.56 -5.22
C GLY A 165 -3.16 5.96 -6.55
N TRP A 166 -3.18 6.79 -7.58
CA TRP A 166 -2.71 6.49 -8.93
C TRP A 166 -1.93 7.69 -9.47
N GLY A 167 -0.91 7.42 -10.28
CA GLY A 167 -0.28 8.44 -11.11
C GLY A 167 -1.19 8.82 -12.28
N GLY A 168 -0.80 9.83 -13.07
CA GLY A 168 -1.61 10.35 -14.18
C GLY A 168 -1.98 9.33 -15.27
N ARG A 169 -1.34 8.15 -15.30
CA ARG A 169 -1.63 7.06 -16.26
C ARG A 169 -1.94 5.71 -15.61
N GLY A 170 -2.16 5.65 -14.30
CA GLY A 170 -2.43 4.39 -13.58
C GLY A 170 -1.38 4.12 -12.51
N GLY A 171 -1.06 2.84 -12.26
CA GLY A 171 -0.08 2.47 -11.25
C GLY A 171 -0.62 2.67 -9.85
N ALA A 172 -1.62 1.86 -9.49
CA ALA A 172 -2.23 1.90 -8.17
C ALA A 172 -1.19 1.65 -7.07
N VAL A 173 -1.28 2.46 -6.00
CA VAL A 173 -0.56 2.20 -4.76
C VAL A 173 -1.54 2.11 -3.62
N ASP A 174 -1.34 1.10 -2.78
CA ASP A 174 -2.04 0.86 -1.53
C ASP A 174 -0.99 0.80 -0.42
N ALA A 175 -1.02 1.76 0.50
CA ALA A 175 -0.03 1.90 1.56
C ALA A 175 -0.74 2.20 2.88
N GLY A 176 -0.61 1.30 3.86
CA GLY A 176 -1.24 1.50 5.16
C GLY A 176 -1.14 0.29 6.04
N PHE A 177 -2.27 -0.13 6.59
CA PHE A 177 -2.38 -1.12 7.65
C PHE A 177 -3.17 -2.34 7.18
N GLN A 178 -2.63 -3.52 7.47
CA GLN A 178 -3.31 -4.80 7.38
C GLN A 178 -3.51 -5.32 8.81
N HIS A 179 -4.75 -5.68 9.16
CA HIS A 179 -5.01 -6.31 10.44
C HIS A 179 -4.55 -7.77 10.43
N GLY A 180 -4.00 -8.23 11.55
CA GLY A 180 -3.80 -9.66 11.73
C GLY A 180 -3.04 -10.01 13.00
N ARG A 181 -3.07 -11.29 13.33
CA ARG A 181 -2.38 -11.84 14.50
C ARG A 181 -1.04 -12.40 14.07
N TYR A 182 0.06 -11.74 14.45
CA TYR A 182 1.39 -12.25 14.10
C TYR A 182 1.61 -13.67 14.65
N MET A 183 2.04 -14.59 13.78
CA MET A 183 2.35 -16.00 14.11
C MET A 183 1.26 -16.71 14.93
N GLY A 184 -0.01 -16.37 14.71
CA GLY A 184 -1.13 -16.99 15.43
C GLY A 184 -1.17 -16.71 16.93
N ARG A 185 -0.40 -15.71 17.42
CA ARG A 185 -0.46 -15.27 18.82
C ARG A 185 -1.78 -14.56 19.10
N GLU A 186 -2.22 -14.50 20.36
CA GLU A 186 -3.44 -13.77 20.78
C GLU A 186 -3.33 -12.22 20.70
N GLN A 187 -2.28 -11.72 20.06
CA GLN A 187 -2.03 -10.29 19.93
C GLN A 187 -2.71 -9.75 18.68
N ASP A 188 -3.70 -8.92 18.96
CA ASP A 188 -4.41 -8.06 18.03
C ASP A 188 -3.53 -6.86 17.66
N ASP A 189 -3.23 -6.73 16.37
CA ASP A 189 -2.29 -5.74 15.87
C ASP A 189 -2.54 -5.37 14.40
N TRP A 190 -1.88 -4.30 13.97
CA TRP A 190 -1.91 -3.79 12.62
C TRP A 190 -0.49 -3.75 12.03
N ALA A 191 -0.28 -4.54 10.98
CA ALA A 191 0.98 -4.59 10.25
C ALA A 191 1.02 -3.52 9.14
N PRO A 192 2.14 -2.82 8.97
CA PRO A 192 2.33 -1.92 7.83
C PRO A 192 2.44 -2.73 6.54
N PHE A 193 1.83 -2.23 5.46
CA PHE A 193 2.04 -2.75 4.12
C PHE A 193 2.18 -1.60 3.12
N PHE A 194 2.92 -1.86 2.05
CA PHE A 194 3.08 -0.92 0.94
C PHE A 194 3.10 -1.72 -0.36
N LEU A 195 2.08 -1.54 -1.19
CA LEU A 195 1.86 -2.30 -2.40
C LEU A 195 1.85 -1.37 -3.60
N ILE A 196 2.69 -1.65 -4.60
CA ILE A 196 2.75 -0.93 -5.88
C ILE A 196 2.35 -1.88 -7.01
N GLU A 197 1.37 -1.47 -7.80
CA GLU A 197 1.00 -2.11 -9.06
C GLU A 197 2.18 -2.15 -10.05
N ARG A 198 2.47 -3.32 -10.64
CA ARG A 198 3.51 -3.48 -11.67
C ARG A 198 2.93 -3.68 -13.07
N PRO A 199 3.54 -3.11 -14.12
CA PRO A 199 3.03 -3.29 -15.47
C PRO A 199 3.16 -4.76 -15.89
N GLY A 200 2.04 -5.38 -16.28
CA GLY A 200 2.02 -6.73 -16.85
C GLY A 200 2.34 -7.86 -15.86
N GLY A 201 2.35 -7.63 -14.55
CA GLY A 201 2.75 -8.64 -13.57
C GLY A 201 2.24 -8.39 -12.16
N ALA A 202 2.65 -9.25 -11.23
CA ALA A 202 2.27 -9.17 -9.82
C ALA A 202 2.78 -7.88 -9.17
N SER A 203 1.96 -7.29 -8.30
CA SER A 203 2.33 -6.10 -7.53
C SER A 203 3.57 -6.32 -6.67
N ALA A 204 4.38 -5.28 -6.50
CA ALA A 204 5.46 -5.30 -5.53
C ALA A 204 4.88 -5.04 -4.14
N VAL A 205 5.23 -5.86 -3.16
CA VAL A 205 4.94 -5.58 -1.74
C VAL A 205 6.25 -5.24 -1.05
N THR A 206 6.33 -4.03 -0.52
CA THR A 206 7.42 -3.60 0.35
C THR A 206 7.00 -3.85 1.80
N VAL A 207 7.75 -4.72 2.47
CA VAL A 207 7.64 -4.96 3.91
C VAL A 207 8.84 -4.32 4.61
N SER A 208 8.64 -3.82 5.83
CA SER A 208 9.73 -3.23 6.59
C SER A 208 10.68 -4.32 7.13
N PRO A 209 12.00 -4.18 6.95
CA PRO A 209 12.96 -4.97 7.71
C PRO A 209 13.12 -4.46 9.14
N GLN A 210 12.60 -3.27 9.47
CA GLN A 210 12.73 -2.70 10.81
C GLN A 210 12.00 -3.57 11.84
N ARG A 211 12.62 -3.66 13.01
CA ARG A 211 12.11 -4.39 14.16
C ARG A 211 11.81 -3.42 15.29
N GLN A 212 10.98 -3.87 16.21
CA GLN A 212 10.83 -3.28 17.53
C GLN A 212 12.12 -3.49 18.34
N ARG A 213 12.28 -2.81 19.47
CA ARG A 213 13.44 -2.94 20.38
C ARG A 213 13.58 -4.37 20.90
N SER A 214 12.46 -5.07 21.11
CA SER A 214 12.41 -6.50 21.43
C SER A 214 12.93 -7.43 20.33
N GLY A 215 13.09 -6.94 19.09
CA GLY A 215 13.44 -7.76 17.93
C GLY A 215 12.23 -8.31 17.16
N ASP A 216 11.01 -8.11 17.66
CA ASP A 216 9.77 -8.49 16.96
C ASP A 216 9.52 -7.60 15.72
N PRO A 217 8.76 -8.07 14.71
CA PRO A 217 8.42 -7.26 13.54
C PRO A 217 7.70 -5.97 13.92
N TRP A 218 7.95 -4.91 13.15
CA TRP A 218 7.30 -3.62 13.39
C TRP A 218 5.79 -3.70 13.11
N ARG A 219 4.98 -3.52 14.16
CA ARG A 219 3.52 -3.58 14.14
C ARG A 219 2.96 -2.61 15.16
N LEU A 220 1.79 -2.04 14.88
CA LEU A 220 1.08 -1.17 15.81
C LEU A 220 0.07 -1.95 16.65
N LEU A 221 -0.10 -1.52 17.90
CA LEU A 221 -1.18 -1.97 18.76
C LEU A 221 -2.55 -1.64 18.13
N ALA A 222 -3.52 -2.55 18.22
CA ALA A 222 -4.91 -2.25 17.88
C ALA A 222 -5.64 -1.44 18.98
N GLY A 223 -6.73 -0.76 18.62
CA GLY A 223 -7.51 0.08 19.54
C GLY A 223 -6.91 1.46 19.81
N GLN A 224 -6.09 1.98 18.91
CA GLN A 224 -5.46 3.29 19.02
C GLN A 224 -5.69 4.16 17.78
N ALA A 225 -5.43 5.46 17.91
CA ALA A 225 -5.21 6.33 16.75
C ALA A 225 -3.75 6.25 16.30
N ALA A 226 -3.52 6.15 14.99
CA ALA A 226 -2.21 6.17 14.36
C ALA A 226 -2.15 7.30 13.32
N ASP A 227 -1.00 7.95 13.20
CA ASP A 227 -0.75 8.90 12.11
C ASP A 227 -0.31 8.14 10.86
N LEU A 228 -0.91 8.50 9.72
CA LEU A 228 -0.61 7.93 8.41
C LEU A 228 -0.37 9.06 7.42
N SER A 229 0.85 9.15 6.87
CA SER A 229 1.23 10.10 5.83
C SER A 229 1.67 9.36 4.57
N PHE A 230 1.33 9.88 3.39
CA PHE A 230 1.78 9.38 2.10
C PHE A 230 2.21 10.53 1.21
N TRP A 231 3.33 10.36 0.51
CA TRP A 231 3.81 11.37 -0.42
C TRP A 231 4.60 10.81 -1.60
N VAL A 232 4.72 11.66 -2.62
CA VAL A 232 5.51 11.43 -3.83
C VAL A 232 6.72 12.36 -3.79
N SER A 233 7.91 11.81 -3.98
CA SER A 233 9.17 12.56 -4.06
C SER A 233 9.93 12.23 -5.35
N GLU A 234 10.90 13.08 -5.67
CA GLU A 234 11.92 12.85 -6.70
C GLU A 234 13.28 12.69 -6.01
N GLU A 235 13.93 11.56 -6.24
CA GLU A 235 15.20 11.21 -5.62
C GLU A 235 16.16 10.63 -6.65
N ALA A 236 17.31 11.27 -6.83
CA ALA A 236 18.31 10.87 -7.82
C ALA A 236 17.75 10.70 -9.25
N GLY A 237 16.70 11.45 -9.60
CA GLY A 237 16.02 11.38 -10.91
C GLY A 237 14.98 10.26 -11.02
N GLU A 238 14.64 9.59 -9.92
CA GLU A 238 13.58 8.60 -9.84
C GLU A 238 12.41 9.12 -8.99
N THR A 239 11.19 8.85 -9.47
CA THR A 239 9.99 9.11 -8.68
C THR A 239 9.83 8.01 -7.62
N VAL A 240 9.78 8.42 -6.35
CA VAL A 240 9.68 7.55 -5.19
C VAL A 240 8.38 7.82 -4.46
N LEU A 241 7.64 6.76 -4.14
CA LEU A 241 6.44 6.83 -3.31
C LEU A 241 6.80 6.43 -1.89
N SER A 242 6.32 7.20 -0.92
CA SER A 242 6.68 7.04 0.48
C SER A 242 5.44 7.07 1.37
N MET A 243 5.50 6.32 2.46
CA MET A 243 4.50 6.33 3.51
C MET A 243 5.21 6.35 4.87
N THR A 244 4.74 7.20 5.77
CA THR A 244 5.13 7.14 7.18
C THR A 244 3.92 6.81 8.03
N ILE A 245 4.13 5.90 8.97
CA ILE A 245 3.19 5.51 10.00
C ILE A 245 3.80 5.83 11.36
N SER A 246 2.99 6.38 12.27
CA SER A 246 3.38 6.59 13.67
C SER A 246 2.27 6.15 14.64
N GLY A 247 2.66 5.56 15.77
CA GLY A 247 1.75 5.09 16.81
C GLY A 247 2.48 4.31 17.90
N VAL A 248 1.74 3.63 18.77
CA VAL A 248 2.28 2.76 19.83
C VAL A 248 2.45 1.34 19.31
N THR A 249 3.63 0.74 19.50
CA THR A 249 3.88 -0.63 19.01
C THR A 249 3.14 -1.71 19.81
N ASN A 250 2.85 -2.85 19.19
CA ASN A 250 2.06 -3.91 19.81
C ASN A 250 2.83 -4.73 20.87
N ILE A 251 4.16 -4.84 20.79
CA ILE A 251 4.98 -5.61 21.75
C ILE A 251 5.58 -4.67 22.79
N ASP A 252 6.40 -3.72 22.35
CA ASP A 252 7.17 -2.89 23.27
C ASP A 252 6.30 -1.85 24.00
N ARG A 253 5.11 -1.56 23.45
CA ARG A 253 4.18 -0.54 23.97
C ARG A 253 4.78 0.87 23.99
N GLU A 254 5.70 1.13 23.07
CA GLU A 254 6.39 2.42 22.95
C GLU A 254 5.92 3.18 21.71
N PRO A 255 5.92 4.52 21.74
CA PRO A 255 5.76 5.33 20.54
C PRO A 255 6.87 5.03 19.53
N ALA A 256 6.50 4.73 18.29
CA ALA A 256 7.43 4.49 17.20
C ALA A 256 6.91 5.06 15.89
N SER A 257 7.81 5.24 14.94
CA SER A 257 7.49 5.60 13.56
C SER A 257 8.23 4.70 12.59
N LEU A 258 7.60 4.43 11.45
CA LEU A 258 8.17 3.65 10.36
C LEU A 258 7.88 4.35 9.04
N THR A 259 8.90 4.43 8.18
CA THR A 259 8.76 4.89 6.81
C THR A 259 9.04 3.76 5.83
N LEU A 260 8.08 3.50 4.95
CA LEU A 260 8.20 2.60 3.80
C LEU A 260 8.26 3.40 2.51
N ARG A 261 9.11 2.98 1.58
CA ARG A 261 9.38 3.71 0.34
C ARG A 261 9.65 2.72 -0.78
N ALA A 262 9.22 3.06 -1.99
CA ALA A 262 9.59 2.30 -3.18
C ALA A 262 9.55 3.17 -4.44
N PRO A 263 10.46 2.95 -5.40
CA PRO A 263 10.37 3.58 -6.70
C PRO A 263 9.15 3.08 -7.46
N VAL A 264 8.64 3.90 -8.37
CA VAL A 264 7.49 3.56 -9.21
C VAL A 264 7.85 3.63 -10.69
N ASP A 265 7.22 2.77 -11.50
CA ASP A 265 7.47 2.77 -12.94
C ASP A 265 7.09 4.12 -13.56
N PRO A 266 8.01 4.78 -14.29
CA PRO A 266 7.77 6.13 -14.84
C PRO A 266 6.61 6.17 -15.84
N ARG A 267 6.20 5.03 -16.42
CA ARG A 267 5.03 4.95 -17.32
C ARG A 267 3.73 5.32 -16.62
N TYR A 268 3.64 5.14 -15.30
CA TYR A 268 2.45 5.50 -14.52
C TYR A 268 2.28 7.00 -14.29
N ARG A 269 3.34 7.79 -14.54
CA ARG A 269 3.31 9.27 -14.42
C ARG A 269 2.85 9.74 -13.04
N TRP A 270 3.41 9.14 -12.00
CA TRP A 270 3.43 9.76 -10.68
C TRP A 270 4.31 11.02 -10.74
N ASP A 271 3.90 12.06 -10.02
CA ASP A 271 4.54 13.38 -10.09
C ASP A 271 4.72 13.96 -8.68
N ALA A 272 5.95 14.31 -8.29
CA ALA A 272 6.23 14.92 -6.99
C ALA A 272 5.56 16.31 -6.83
N ALA A 273 5.27 17.01 -7.92
CA ALA A 273 4.51 18.26 -7.91
C ALA A 273 2.98 18.06 -7.93
N GLY A 274 2.51 16.81 -7.86
CA GLY A 274 1.08 16.47 -7.78
C GLY A 274 0.38 16.27 -9.12
N GLY A 275 0.85 16.93 -10.19
CA GLY A 275 0.46 16.73 -11.59
C GLY A 275 -0.89 16.05 -11.84
N GLY A 276 -0.85 14.86 -12.46
CA GLY A 276 -2.03 14.03 -12.72
C GLY A 276 -2.38 13.04 -11.59
N ASN A 277 -1.72 13.11 -10.44
CA ASN A 277 -1.89 12.13 -9.37
C ASN A 277 -3.27 12.24 -8.74
N VAL A 278 -3.93 11.11 -8.54
CA VAL A 278 -5.18 11.00 -7.78
C VAL A 278 -4.91 10.23 -6.50
N LEU A 279 -4.95 10.92 -5.37
CA LEU A 279 -4.73 10.33 -4.05
C LEU A 279 -6.01 9.69 -3.52
N LYS A 280 -5.89 8.63 -2.73
CA LYS A 280 -7.02 7.92 -2.13
C LYS A 280 -6.76 7.55 -0.67
N ARG A 281 -7.86 7.34 0.04
CA ARG A 281 -7.95 6.68 1.36
C ARG A 281 -9.07 5.65 1.34
N MET A 282 -8.82 4.53 2.00
CA MET A 282 -9.62 3.33 1.86
C MET A 282 -9.78 2.57 3.17
N THR A 283 -11.01 2.10 3.38
CA THR A 283 -11.38 1.15 4.43
C THR A 283 -12.01 -0.05 3.74
N THR A 284 -11.52 -1.26 3.98
CA THR A 284 -11.97 -2.45 3.24
C THR A 284 -11.84 -3.71 4.07
N ILE A 285 -12.69 -4.69 3.77
CA ILE A 285 -12.42 -6.09 4.10
C ILE A 285 -11.99 -6.73 2.79
N GLY A 286 -10.69 -6.85 2.60
CA GLY A 286 -10.10 -7.52 1.45
C GLY A 286 -10.40 -9.01 1.47
N GLN A 287 -10.68 -9.56 0.29
CA GLN A 287 -10.94 -10.98 0.06
C GLN A 287 -10.07 -11.49 -1.09
N ARG A 288 -9.85 -12.81 -1.11
CA ARG A 288 -9.18 -13.49 -2.21
C ARG A 288 -9.96 -13.21 -3.50
N ARG A 289 -9.23 -12.82 -4.55
CA ARG A 289 -9.85 -12.46 -5.82
C ARG A 289 -10.65 -13.63 -6.38
N GLY A 290 -11.86 -13.36 -6.84
CA GLY A 290 -12.74 -14.38 -7.41
C GLY A 290 -13.52 -15.19 -6.37
N HIS A 291 -13.21 -15.02 -5.08
CA HIS A 291 -13.90 -15.64 -3.95
C HIS A 291 -14.66 -14.58 -3.13
N GLN A 292 -15.28 -13.60 -3.80
CA GLN A 292 -16.01 -12.54 -3.14
C GLN A 292 -17.22 -13.09 -2.38
N ASN A 293 -17.26 -12.84 -1.08
CA ASN A 293 -18.35 -13.22 -0.20
C ASN A 293 -18.85 -12.01 0.60
N LEU A 294 -19.95 -11.40 0.16
CA LEU A 294 -20.53 -10.23 0.84
C LEU A 294 -21.44 -10.60 2.02
N ALA A 295 -21.41 -11.84 2.50
CA ALA A 295 -22.24 -12.38 3.58
C ALA A 295 -21.43 -13.28 4.54
N SER A 296 -20.12 -13.08 4.65
CA SER A 296 -19.23 -13.89 5.48
C SER A 296 -19.41 -13.71 7.00
N GLY A 297 -20.14 -12.68 7.44
CA GLY A 297 -20.29 -12.28 8.85
C GLY A 297 -19.23 -11.29 9.33
N SER A 298 -18.15 -11.09 8.57
CA SER A 298 -17.07 -10.17 8.90
C SER A 298 -17.54 -8.73 9.06
N HIS A 299 -16.90 -8.00 9.95
CA HIS A 299 -17.16 -6.58 10.14
C HIS A 299 -15.92 -5.81 10.56
N LEU A 300 -15.86 -4.56 10.14
CA LEU A 300 -14.85 -3.58 10.53
C LEU A 300 -15.58 -2.27 10.80
N ARG A 301 -15.61 -1.85 12.06
CA ARG A 301 -16.41 -0.73 12.57
C ARG A 301 -15.52 0.24 13.32
N GLY A 302 -15.95 1.49 13.36
CA GLY A 302 -15.27 2.53 14.12
C GLY A 302 -13.98 3.03 13.46
N VAL A 303 -13.69 2.67 12.21
CA VAL A 303 -12.53 3.22 11.49
C VAL A 303 -12.75 4.71 11.29
N ARG A 304 -12.00 5.52 12.02
CA ARG A 304 -12.19 6.96 12.07
C ARG A 304 -11.02 7.64 11.41
N TRP A 305 -11.27 8.29 10.28
CA TRP A 305 -10.33 9.19 9.65
C TRP A 305 -10.56 10.59 10.21
N GLU A 306 -9.53 11.23 10.77
CA GLU A 306 -9.63 12.55 11.40
C GLU A 306 -8.54 13.49 10.90
N GLY A 307 -8.93 14.77 10.75
CA GLY A 307 -8.00 15.85 10.44
C GLY A 307 -7.23 15.62 9.14
N SER A 308 -7.85 14.97 8.14
CA SER A 308 -7.13 14.66 6.90
C SER A 308 -6.74 15.94 6.18
N VAL A 309 -5.48 16.01 5.75
CA VAL A 309 -4.91 17.12 4.97
C VAL A 309 -4.34 16.60 3.66
N ILE A 310 -4.29 17.47 2.65
CA ILE A 310 -3.81 17.16 1.31
C ILE A 310 -3.10 18.37 0.70
N GLY A 311 -2.03 18.13 -0.05
CA GLY A 311 -1.16 19.15 -0.65
C GLY A 311 -0.22 18.56 -1.70
N THR A 312 0.76 19.33 -2.13
CA THR A 312 1.92 18.80 -2.88
C THR A 312 3.07 18.43 -1.95
N ASP A 313 3.07 18.97 -0.74
CA ASP A 313 3.99 18.64 0.34
C ASP A 313 3.32 18.93 1.69
N ALA A 314 4.05 18.68 2.79
CA ALA A 314 3.54 18.92 4.14
C ALA A 314 3.40 20.41 4.49
N GLY A 315 4.21 21.29 3.88
CA GLY A 315 4.24 22.72 4.16
C GLY A 315 3.06 23.48 3.54
N ASN A 316 2.53 22.99 2.41
CA ASN A 316 1.34 23.54 1.77
C ASN A 316 0.06 22.70 1.96
N ALA A 317 0.15 21.66 2.79
CA ALA A 317 -1.00 20.80 3.08
C ALA A 317 -2.12 21.62 3.72
N ARG A 318 -3.33 21.45 3.19
CA ARG A 318 -4.56 22.09 3.67
C ARG A 318 -5.59 21.02 4.04
N PRO A 319 -6.61 21.35 4.85
CA PRO A 319 -7.70 20.42 5.13
C PRO A 319 -8.28 19.82 3.84
N TRP A 320 -8.44 18.50 3.80
CA TRP A 320 -9.04 17.81 2.66
C TRP A 320 -10.55 17.98 2.69
N LEU A 321 -11.03 18.95 1.92
CA LEU A 321 -12.45 19.30 1.82
C LEU A 321 -13.00 18.99 0.42
N GLY A 322 -14.28 19.35 0.20
CA GLY A 322 -14.99 19.02 -1.05
C GLY A 322 -14.30 19.57 -2.29
N ALA A 323 -13.60 20.69 -2.17
CA ALA A 323 -12.81 21.29 -3.25
C ALA A 323 -11.62 20.41 -3.71
N GLN A 324 -11.07 19.59 -2.82
CA GLN A 324 -9.98 18.66 -3.13
C GLN A 324 -10.50 17.27 -3.51
N THR A 325 -11.79 17.01 -3.31
CA THR A 325 -12.37 15.66 -3.44
C THR A 325 -12.86 15.40 -4.87
N GLY A 326 -12.37 14.31 -5.47
CA GLY A 326 -12.78 13.83 -6.78
C GLY A 326 -14.01 12.93 -6.71
N GLY A 327 -14.23 12.26 -5.57
CA GLY A 327 -15.47 11.55 -5.31
C GLY A 327 -15.36 10.48 -4.23
N TYR A 328 -16.44 9.69 -4.16
CA TYR A 328 -16.68 8.68 -3.15
C TYR A 328 -17.17 7.40 -3.82
N CYS A 329 -16.65 6.27 -3.36
CA CYS A 329 -17.10 4.95 -3.81
C CYS A 329 -17.32 4.07 -2.59
N SER A 330 -18.41 3.31 -2.60
CA SER A 330 -18.68 2.23 -1.66
C SER A 330 -19.16 1.04 -2.45
N PHE A 331 -18.49 -0.09 -2.28
CA PHE A 331 -18.91 -1.36 -2.85
C PHE A 331 -19.17 -2.37 -1.73
N PRO A 332 -20.28 -3.12 -1.77
CA PRO A 332 -21.45 -2.90 -2.65
C PRO A 332 -22.11 -1.52 -2.41
N ASP A 333 -22.83 -1.01 -3.41
CA ASP A 333 -23.57 0.25 -3.27
C ASP A 333 -24.61 0.09 -2.14
N PRO A 334 -24.58 0.95 -1.09
CA PRO A 334 -25.51 0.90 0.04
C PRO A 334 -27.00 0.98 -0.33
N LYS A 335 -27.34 1.38 -1.56
CA LYS A 335 -28.71 1.47 -2.07
C LYS A 335 -29.11 0.25 -2.92
N SER A 336 -28.16 -0.59 -3.31
CA SER A 336 -28.42 -1.80 -4.09
C SER A 336 -28.86 -2.96 -3.19
N PRO A 337 -29.57 -3.97 -3.72
CA PRO A 337 -29.90 -5.18 -2.97
C PRO A 337 -28.66 -5.87 -2.36
N ALA A 338 -27.56 -5.95 -3.11
CA ALA A 338 -26.31 -6.55 -2.64
C ALA A 338 -25.67 -5.75 -1.48
N GLY A 339 -25.96 -4.45 -1.39
CA GLY A 339 -25.50 -3.56 -0.32
C GLY A 339 -26.42 -3.49 0.89
N GLN A 340 -27.59 -4.12 0.86
CA GLN A 340 -28.42 -4.34 2.05
C GLN A 340 -27.94 -5.58 2.80
N ARG A 341 -28.09 -5.55 4.12
CA ARG A 341 -27.81 -6.70 4.98
C ARG A 341 -28.93 -7.73 4.90
N THR A 342 -28.60 -9.02 4.95
CA THR A 342 -29.63 -10.08 4.90
C THR A 342 -30.45 -10.14 6.19
N ASP A 343 -29.91 -9.65 7.32
CA ASP A 343 -30.60 -9.56 8.61
C ASP A 343 -31.57 -8.37 8.73
N GLY A 344 -31.76 -7.60 7.66
CA GLY A 344 -32.70 -6.47 7.63
C GLY A 344 -32.24 -5.23 8.40
N ALA A 345 -31.05 -5.22 9.01
CA ALA A 345 -30.56 -4.08 9.80
C ALA A 345 -29.94 -2.95 8.93
N GLY A 346 -30.41 -2.79 7.69
CA GLY A 346 -30.04 -1.74 6.75
C GLY A 346 -28.80 -2.06 5.91
N ALA A 347 -28.09 -1.03 5.47
CA ALA A 347 -26.95 -1.17 4.57
C ALA A 347 -25.72 -1.82 5.25
N LYS A 348 -24.95 -2.57 4.46
CA LYS A 348 -23.65 -3.15 4.87
C LYS A 348 -22.63 -2.08 5.21
N TRP A 349 -22.74 -0.92 4.58
CA TRP A 349 -21.93 0.26 4.87
C TRP A 349 -22.73 1.28 5.66
N ARG A 350 -22.15 1.75 6.77
CA ARG A 350 -22.61 2.93 7.49
C ARG A 350 -21.44 3.90 7.61
N VAL A 351 -21.61 5.09 7.07
CA VAL A 351 -20.62 6.16 7.15
C VAL A 351 -21.21 7.31 7.96
N GLN A 352 -20.59 7.63 9.08
CA GLN A 352 -20.84 8.89 9.78
C GLN A 352 -19.92 9.94 9.16
N TYR A 353 -20.46 10.61 8.15
CA TYR A 353 -19.71 11.61 7.38
C TYR A 353 -19.86 12.99 8.02
N ARG A 354 -18.74 13.65 8.30
CA ARG A 354 -18.71 15.08 8.65
C ARG A 354 -18.27 15.90 7.45
N ASP A 355 -17.10 15.55 6.91
CA ASP A 355 -16.50 16.16 5.73
C ASP A 355 -15.52 15.13 5.10
N PRO A 356 -14.90 15.38 3.92
CA PRO A 356 -14.06 14.39 3.27
C PRO A 356 -12.81 14.04 4.08
N GLY A 357 -12.36 14.94 4.95
CA GLY A 357 -11.22 14.72 5.83
C GLY A 357 -11.58 14.10 7.17
N ASN A 358 -12.88 13.99 7.48
CA ASN A 358 -13.41 13.49 8.74
C ASN A 358 -14.61 12.54 8.52
N GLU A 359 -14.38 11.23 8.61
CA GLU A 359 -15.47 10.24 8.54
C GLU A 359 -15.20 9.03 9.45
N THR A 360 -16.27 8.48 10.02
CA THR A 360 -16.23 7.16 10.65
C THR A 360 -16.89 6.15 9.72
N ALA A 361 -16.15 5.13 9.32
CA ALA A 361 -16.59 4.07 8.41
C ALA A 361 -16.84 2.76 9.15
N ASN A 362 -18.01 2.17 8.90
CA ASN A 362 -18.38 0.85 9.34
C ASN A 362 -18.77 0.00 8.13
N VAL A 363 -18.25 -1.22 8.06
CA VAL A 363 -18.69 -2.28 7.15
C VAL A 363 -19.11 -3.51 7.94
N THR A 364 -20.18 -4.17 7.52
CA THR A 364 -20.65 -5.43 8.07
C THR A 364 -21.19 -6.29 6.93
N LEU A 365 -20.58 -7.46 6.75
CA LEU A 365 -20.92 -8.45 5.72
C LEU A 365 -21.95 -9.43 6.26
N LYS A 366 -23.16 -8.94 6.51
CA LYS A 366 -24.31 -9.77 6.87
C LYS A 366 -25.39 -9.68 5.83
#